data_AF-A0A7C3PYW1-F1
#
_entry.id   AF-A0A7C3PYW1-F1
#
_cell.length_a   1.000
_cell.length_b   1.000
_cell.length_c   1.000
_cell.angle_alpha   90.00
_cell.angle_beta   90.00
_cell.angle_gamma   90.00
#
_symmetry.space_group_name_H-M   'P 1'
#
loop_
_entity.id
_entity.type
_entity.pdbx_description
1 polymer ?
#
loop_
_entity_poly.entity_id
_entity_poly.type
_entity_poly.pdbx_seq_one_letter_code
_entity_poly.pdbx_strand_id
1 'polypeptide(L)' 'MSRLNPAALGVADAARVLSRIGGKPVTEEMLRADIDAGAPTNANGSINLVHYAAWLVKEMSVGGAGGD' A
#
# COMPACT_ATOMS: atom_id res chain seq x y z
N MET A 1 10.93 2.55 21.35
CA MET A 1 10.09 2.22 20.18
C MET A 1 10.76 2.75 18.94
N SER A 2 11.16 1.89 17.99
CA SER A 2 11.73 2.36 16.72
C SER A 2 10.74 3.29 16.02
N ARG A 3 11.21 4.46 15.61
CA ARG A 3 10.43 5.47 14.90
C ARG A 3 9.98 4.89 13.57
N LEU A 4 8.67 4.86 13.32
CA LEU A 4 8.13 4.47 12.01
C LEU A 4 8.60 5.47 10.95
N ASN A 5 9.13 4.97 9.84
CA ASN A 5 9.51 5.76 8.69
C ASN A 5 8.47 5.55 7.58
N PRO A 6 7.64 6.55 7.23
CA PRO A 6 6.61 6.40 6.20
C PRO A 6 7.16 6.09 4.80
N ALA A 7 8.45 6.37 4.55
CA ALA A 7 9.12 6.01 3.30
C ALA A 7 9.64 4.56 3.27
N ALA A 8 9.66 3.87 4.40
CA ALA A 8 10.17 2.50 4.52
C ALA A 8 9.46 1.75 5.66
N LEU A 9 8.19 1.38 5.42
CA LEU A 9 7.40 0.56 6.34
C LEU A 9 7.47 -0.91 5.97
N GLY A 10 7.66 -1.79 6.95
CA GLY A 10 7.38 -3.20 6.75
C GLY A 10 5.90 -3.41 6.42
N VAL A 11 5.57 -4.46 5.67
CA VAL A 11 4.18 -4.76 5.25
C VAL A 11 3.21 -4.78 6.42
N ALA A 12 3.59 -5.40 7.54
CA ALA A 12 2.79 -5.43 8.77
C ALA A 12 2.52 -4.04 9.37
N ASP A 13 3.51 -3.16 9.37
CA ASP A 13 3.35 -1.80 9.90
C ASP A 13 2.55 -0.91 8.94
N ALA A 14 2.74 -1.09 7.63
CA ALA A 14 1.92 -0.43 6.61
C ALA A 14 0.44 -0.83 6.76
N ALA A 15 0.14 -2.12 6.94
CA ALA A 15 -1.22 -2.62 7.16
C ALA A 15 -1.89 -1.94 8.37
N ARG A 16 -1.16 -1.84 9.49
CA ARG A 16 -1.65 -1.18 10.72
C ARG A 16 -1.88 0.31 10.52
N VAL A 17 -0.95 1.00 9.85
CA VAL A 17 -1.04 2.44 9.59
C VAL A 17 -2.22 2.73 8.67
N LEU A 18 -2.34 2.00 7.55
CA LEU A 18 -3.43 2.17 6.59
C LEU A 18 -4.79 1.83 7.19
N SER A 19 -4.89 0.76 7.99
CA SER A 19 -6.12 0.39 8.72
C SER A 19 -6.60 1.50 9.64
N ARG A 20 -5.66 2.17 10.33
CA ARG A 20 -5.97 3.25 11.27
C ARG A 20 -6.40 4.54 10.58
N ILE A 21 -5.80 4.85 9.44
CA ILE A 21 -6.05 6.12 8.74
C ILE A 21 -7.27 6.03 7.81
N GLY A 22 -7.47 4.88 7.14
CA GLY A 22 -8.52 4.70 6.14
C GLY A 22 -9.88 4.29 6.70
N GLY A 23 -9.99 3.99 8.00
CA GLY A 23 -11.23 3.55 8.65
C GLY A 23 -11.76 2.18 8.19
N LYS A 24 -11.04 1.51 7.26
CA LYS A 24 -11.30 0.16 6.78
C LYS A 24 -10.12 -0.73 7.13
N PRO A 25 -10.34 -1.98 7.55
CA PRO A 25 -9.25 -2.91 7.81
C PRO A 25 -8.46 -3.17 6.52
N VAL A 26 -7.14 -2.99 6.60
CA VAL A 26 -6.16 -3.35 5.58
C VAL A 26 -5.29 -4.45 6.17
N THR A 27 -5.30 -5.64 5.56
CA THR A 27 -4.51 -6.78 6.04
C THR A 27 -3.17 -6.87 5.30
N GLU A 28 -2.24 -7.67 5.83
CA GLU A 28 -0.97 -7.93 5.14
C GLU A 28 -1.20 -8.66 3.81
N GLU A 29 -2.18 -9.55 3.75
CA GLU A 29 -2.54 -10.29 2.53
C GLU A 29 -3.01 -9.35 1.43
N MET A 30 -3.79 -8.31 1.76
CA MET A 30 -4.20 -7.29 0.78
C MET A 30 -2.99 -6.55 0.22
N LEU A 31 -2.05 -6.14 1.07
CA LEU A 31 -0.82 -5.46 0.63
C LEU A 31 0.08 -6.38 -0.19
N ARG A 32 0.15 -7.68 0.15
CA ARG A 32 0.90 -8.67 -0.65
C ARG A 32 0.27 -8.86 -2.02
N ALA A 33 -1.06 -8.94 -2.11
CA ALA A 33 -1.77 -9.02 -3.37
C ALA A 33 -1.50 -7.77 -4.25
N ASP A 34 -1.45 -6.58 -3.67
CA ASP A 34 -1.09 -5.36 -4.39
C ASP A 34 0.37 -5.41 -4.89
N ILE A 35 1.30 -5.89 -4.07
CA ILE A 35 2.70 -6.08 -4.46
C ILE A 35 2.81 -7.08 -5.62
N ASP A 36 2.09 -8.20 -5.54
CA ASP A 36 2.02 -9.21 -6.61
C ASP A 36 1.38 -8.63 -7.89
N ALA A 37 0.44 -7.69 -7.75
CA ALA A 37 -0.15 -6.92 -8.86
C ALA A 37 0.79 -5.83 -9.42
N GLY A 38 1.95 -5.60 -8.80
CA GLY A 38 2.97 -4.67 -9.26
C GLY A 38 3.09 -3.37 -8.47
N ALA A 39 2.55 -3.31 -7.25
CA ALA A 39 2.75 -2.16 -6.37
C ALA A 39 4.25 -1.96 -6.05
N PRO A 40 4.75 -0.72 -6.06
CA PRO A 40 6.16 -0.44 -5.88
C PRO A 40 6.64 -0.75 -4.45
N THR A 41 7.69 -1.56 -4.35
CA THR A 41 8.41 -1.83 -3.09
C THR A 41 9.84 -1.29 -3.15
N ASN A 42 10.37 -0.89 -2.00
CA ASN A 42 11.79 -0.60 -1.85
C ASN A 42 12.63 -1.89 -2.04
N ALA A 43 13.92 -1.74 -2.32
CA ALA A 43 14.83 -2.87 -2.58
C ALA A 43 14.91 -3.91 -1.44
N ASN A 44 14.57 -3.51 -0.21
CA ASN A 44 14.52 -4.38 0.97
C ASN A 44 13.12 -4.96 1.26
N GLY A 45 12.15 -4.77 0.35
CA GLY A 45 10.78 -5.25 0.50
C GLY A 45 9.87 -4.39 1.38
N SER A 46 10.35 -3.21 1.84
CA SER A 46 9.50 -2.24 2.55
C SER A 46 8.67 -1.40 1.59
N ILE A 47 7.57 -0.84 2.09
CA ILE A 47 6.63 -0.01 1.35
C ILE A 47 6.93 1.47 1.65
N ASN A 48 7.02 2.27 0.59
CA ASN A 48 6.96 3.72 0.68
C ASN A 48 5.51 4.17 0.48
N LEU A 49 4.91 4.79 1.49
CA LEU A 49 3.49 5.16 1.47
C LEU A 49 3.12 6.11 0.33
N VAL A 50 4.02 7.03 -0.03
CA VAL A 50 3.75 8.01 -1.10
C VAL A 50 3.71 7.33 -2.46
N HIS A 51 4.68 6.44 -2.73
CA HIS A 51 4.71 5.68 -3.98
C HIS A 51 3.56 4.69 -4.07
N TYR A 52 3.23 4.03 -2.96
CA TYR A 52 2.09 3.12 -2.91
C TYR A 52 0.75 3.85 -3.13
N ALA A 53 0.55 5.02 -2.51
CA ALA A 53 -0.64 5.84 -2.76
C ALA A 53 -0.73 6.31 -4.22
N ALA A 54 0.39 6.70 -4.82
CA ALA A 54 0.43 7.07 -6.24
C ALA A 54 0.07 5.91 -7.16
N TRP A 55 0.55 4.69 -6.84
CA TRP A 55 0.16 3.48 -7.55
C TRP A 55 -1.34 3.18 -7.38
N LEU A 56 -1.89 3.29 -6.17
CA LEU A 56 -3.33 3.10 -5.94
C LEU A 56 -4.19 4.06 -6.76
N VAL A 57 -3.83 5.35 -6.82
CA VAL A 57 -4.55 6.34 -7.64
C VAL A 57 -4.46 5.98 -9.12
N LYS A 58 -3.31 5.50 -9.58
CA LYS A 58 -3.15 4.99 -10.94
C LYS A 58 -4.08 3.80 -11.16
N GLU A 59 -4.05 2.77 -10.31
CA GLU A 59 -4.89 1.56 -10.44
C GLU A 59 -6.39 1.87 -10.41
N MET A 60 -6.83 2.80 -9.56
CA MET A 60 -8.23 3.29 -9.59
C MET A 60 -8.59 3.96 -10.92
N SER A 61 -7.62 4.59 -11.58
CA SER A 61 -7.81 5.23 -12.88
C SER A 61 -7.80 4.22 -14.04
N VAL A 62 -7.00 3.14 -13.95
CA VAL A 62 -6.98 2.07 -14.98
C VAL A 62 -8.14 1.08 -14.81
N GLY A 63 -8.62 0.86 -13.58
CA GLY A 63 -9.79 0.04 -13.27
C GLY A 63 -11.14 0.79 -13.33
N GLY A 64 -11.12 2.10 -13.59
CA GLY A 64 -12.31 2.97 -13.63
C GLY A 64 -13.08 3.01 -14.95
N ALA A 65 -12.73 2.16 -15.93
CA ALA A 65 -13.38 2.10 -17.25
C ALA A 65 -14.02 0.72 -17.51
N GLY A 66 -14.82 0.24 -16.56
CA GLY A 66 -15.67 -0.96 -16.70
C GLY A 66 -17.09 -0.71 -16.21
N GLY A 67 -17.56 0.53 -16.38
CA GLY A 67 -18.90 0.99 -16.03
C GLY A 67 -19.61 1.54 -17.26
N ASP A 68 -19.81 0.67 -18.25
CA ASP A 68 -20.77 0.81 -19.35
C ASP A 68 -21.36 -0.55 -19.71
#